data_AF-A0A8X6HWK7-F1
#
_entry.id   AF-A0A8X6HWK7-F1
#
_cell.length_a   1.000
_cell.length_b   1.000
_cell.length_c   1.000
_cell.angle_alpha   90.00
_cell.angle_beta   90.00
_cell.angle_gamma   90.00
#
_symmetry.space_group_name_H-M   'P 1'
#
loop_
_entity.id
_entity.type
_entity.pdbx_description
1 polymer ?
#
loop_
_entity_poly.entity_id
_entity_poly.type
_entity_poly.pdbx_seq_one_letter_code
_entity_poly.pdbx_strand_id
1 'polypeptide(L)'
;MTKDCAKMGEQPIFTTKAHVFHIDPKTKRSWVPASSQAVNVSFFFDSTRNLYRIISVEGSKAVINSTITPNMTFTKTSQKFGQWSDIRANTVYGLGFASEPELNKLFDLSFKRDFKQK
;
A
#
# COMPACT_ATOMS: atom_id res chain seq x y z
N MET A 1 -28.70 -9.23 1.27
CA MET A 1 -28.33 -8.36 0.13
C MET A 1 -27.27 -7.37 0.58
N THR A 2 -25.98 -7.68 0.42
CA THR A 2 -24.90 -6.70 0.42
C THR A 2 -24.00 -7.04 -0.74
N LYS A 3 -23.97 -6.10 -1.67
CA LYS A 3 -23.55 -6.21 -3.06
C LYS A 3 -22.08 -6.56 -3.17
N ASP A 4 -21.84 -7.48 -4.10
CA ASP A 4 -20.62 -7.67 -4.87
C ASP A 4 -19.74 -6.41 -4.99
N CYS A 5 -18.55 -6.47 -4.39
CA CYS A 5 -17.40 -5.70 -4.86
C CYS A 5 -16.15 -6.59 -4.91
N ALA A 6 -16.35 -7.86 -5.29
CA ALA A 6 -15.30 -8.82 -5.63
C ALA A 6 -15.48 -9.29 -7.09
N LYS A 7 -15.72 -8.36 -8.02
CA LYS A 7 -15.22 -8.53 -9.38
C LYS A 7 -13.84 -7.90 -9.33
N MET A 8 -12.74 -8.65 -9.26
CA MET A 8 -12.14 -9.40 -10.38
C MET A 8 -11.26 -10.52 -9.80
N GLY A 9 -11.17 -11.68 -10.47
CA GLY A 9 -10.57 -12.93 -9.99
C GLY A 9 -9.05 -12.96 -9.70
N GLU A 10 -8.45 -11.86 -9.26
CA GLU A 10 -7.05 -11.80 -8.82
C GLU A 10 -6.99 -11.95 -7.30
N GLN A 11 -6.43 -13.05 -6.81
CA GLN A 11 -6.17 -13.21 -5.38
C GLN A 11 -4.98 -12.35 -4.96
N PRO A 12 -5.03 -11.70 -3.78
CA PRO A 12 -3.91 -10.93 -3.29
C PRO A 12 -2.73 -11.86 -2.99
N ILE A 13 -1.54 -11.49 -3.47
CA ILE A 13 -0.29 -12.22 -3.19
C ILE A 13 0.06 -12.10 -1.71
N PHE A 14 -0.19 -10.92 -1.15
CA PHE A 14 0.07 -10.63 0.25
C PHE A 14 -0.94 -9.63 0.77
N THR A 15 -1.40 -9.82 2.00
CA THR A 15 -2.28 -8.88 2.71
C THR A 15 -1.74 -8.65 4.11
N THR A 16 -1.75 -7.40 4.53
CA THR A 16 -1.39 -6.99 5.90
C THR A 16 -2.35 -5.92 6.41
N LYS A 17 -2.36 -5.67 7.72
CA LYS A 17 -3.23 -4.66 8.33
C LYS A 17 -2.40 -3.47 8.81
N ALA A 18 -2.77 -2.26 8.41
CA ALA A 18 -2.05 -1.04 8.79
C ALA A 18 -2.96 0.19 8.77
N HIS A 19 -2.60 1.22 9.52
CA HIS A 19 -3.17 2.56 9.37
C HIS A 19 -2.55 3.24 8.16
N VAL A 20 -3.37 3.84 7.30
CA VAL A 20 -2.91 4.49 6.07
C VAL A 20 -2.85 6.00 6.30
N PHE A 21 -1.77 6.60 5.81
CA PHE A 21 -1.55 8.05 5.84
C PHE A 21 -1.16 8.53 4.44
N HIS A 22 -1.55 9.76 4.10
CA HIS A 22 -1.07 10.47 2.92
C HIS A 22 -0.29 11.70 3.34
N ILE A 23 0.64 12.14 2.52
CA ILE A 23 1.20 13.48 2.69
C ILE A 23 0.16 14.52 2.25
N ASP A 24 0.04 15.60 3.00
CA ASP A 24 -0.84 16.72 2.64
C ASP A 24 -0.40 17.28 1.28
N PRO A 25 -1.29 17.35 0.27
CA PRO A 25 -0.94 17.81 -1.06
C PRO A 25 -0.54 19.29 -1.10
N LYS A 26 -0.98 20.10 -0.12
CA LYS A 26 -0.67 21.54 -0.03
C LYS A 26 0.67 21.78 0.64
N THR A 27 0.91 21.15 1.80
CA THR A 27 2.12 21.41 2.59
C THR A 27 3.29 20.52 2.17
N LYS A 28 3.01 19.34 1.57
CA LYS A 28 3.97 18.29 1.23
C LYS A 28 4.92 17.92 2.38
N ARG A 29 4.49 18.13 3.62
CA ARG A 29 5.33 17.94 4.82
C ARG A 29 4.58 17.31 5.99
N SER A 30 3.26 17.44 6.05
CA SER A 30 2.44 16.83 7.10
C SER A 30 1.79 15.53 6.65
N TRP A 31 1.72 14.56 7.56
CA TRP A 31 0.95 13.33 7.37
C TRP A 31 -0.51 13.57 7.75
N VAL A 32 -1.42 13.11 6.90
CA VAL A 32 -2.86 13.17 7.09
C VAL A 32 -3.39 11.73 7.13
N PRO A 33 -4.18 11.33 8.14
CA PRO A 33 -4.76 10.00 8.18
C PRO A 33 -5.71 9.80 7.00
N ALA A 34 -5.47 8.75 6.23
CA ALA A 34 -6.32 8.35 5.11
C ALA A 34 -7.36 7.30 5.53
N SER A 35 -7.08 6.57 6.63
CA SER A 35 -8.01 5.64 7.27
C SER A 35 -8.27 6.00 8.74
N SER A 36 -9.49 5.75 9.22
CA SER A 36 -9.89 5.96 10.61
C SER A 36 -9.42 4.83 11.54
N GLN A 37 -9.19 3.65 10.98
CA GLN A 37 -8.75 2.45 11.67
C GLN A 37 -7.71 1.70 10.83
N ALA A 38 -7.13 0.64 11.38
CA ALA A 38 -6.24 -0.24 10.63
C ALA A 38 -7.04 -0.98 9.55
N VAL A 39 -6.67 -0.80 8.29
CA VAL A 39 -7.31 -1.39 7.12
C VAL A 39 -6.42 -2.44 6.48
N ASN A 40 -7.02 -3.32 5.67
CA ASN A 40 -6.27 -4.29 4.91
C ASN A 40 -5.57 -3.61 3.74
N VAL A 41 -4.26 -3.80 3.65
CA VAL A 41 -3.39 -3.36 2.56
C VAL A 41 -2.95 -4.61 1.82
N SER A 42 -3.40 -4.73 0.58
CA SER A 42 -3.26 -5.94 -0.22
C SER A 42 -2.42 -5.67 -1.47
N PHE A 43 -1.55 -6.59 -1.80
CA PHE A 43 -0.67 -6.56 -2.97
C PHE A 43 -1.24 -7.50 -4.02
N PHE A 44 -1.51 -6.96 -5.21
CA PHE A 44 -2.05 -7.67 -6.35
C PHE A 44 -1.05 -7.67 -7.50
N PHE A 45 -1.09 -8.71 -8.32
CA PHE A 45 -0.40 -8.76 -9.59
C PHE A 45 -1.42 -8.79 -10.71
N ASP A 46 -1.43 -7.72 -11.50
CA ASP A 46 -2.25 -7.57 -12.69
C ASP A 46 -1.51 -8.23 -13.85
N SER A 47 -1.94 -9.45 -14.18
CA SER A 47 -1.33 -10.24 -15.26
C SER A 47 -1.58 -9.65 -16.66
N THR A 48 -2.66 -8.89 -16.82
CA THR A 48 -3.03 -8.26 -18.10
C THR A 48 -2.06 -7.13 -18.44
N ARG A 49 -1.65 -6.37 -17.42
CA ARG A 49 -0.73 -5.24 -17.54
C ARG A 49 0.70 -5.57 -17.11
N ASN A 50 0.93 -6.81 -16.66
CA ASN A 50 2.18 -7.33 -16.12
C ASN A 50 2.81 -6.37 -15.08
N LEU A 51 2.00 -5.95 -14.11
CA LEU A 51 2.41 -5.00 -13.08
C LEU A 51 1.81 -5.35 -11.74
N TYR A 52 2.36 -4.80 -10.67
CA TYR A 52 1.83 -5.01 -9.33
C TYR A 52 1.18 -3.75 -8.78
N ARG A 53 0.21 -3.94 -7.90
CA ARG A 53 -0.59 -2.86 -7.32
C ARG A 53 -0.77 -3.08 -5.84
N ILE A 54 -0.73 -1.99 -5.09
CA ILE A 54 -1.12 -1.94 -3.69
C ILE A 54 -2.51 -1.34 -3.65
N ILE A 55 -3.46 -2.12 -3.17
CA ILE A 55 -4.86 -1.71 -3.04
C ILE A 55 -5.25 -1.80 -1.57
N SER A 56 -5.90 -0.76 -1.09
CA SER A 56 -6.52 -0.74 0.24
C SER A 56 -7.81 0.05 0.18
N VAL A 57 -8.84 -0.48 0.83
CA VAL A 57 -10.18 0.12 0.89
C VAL A 57 -10.64 0.24 2.33
N GLU A 58 -11.28 1.37 2.65
CA GLU A 58 -12.00 1.58 3.90
C GLU A 58 -13.49 1.74 3.57
N GLY A 59 -14.31 0.74 3.93
CA GLY A 59 -15.70 0.66 3.48
C GLY A 59 -15.76 0.56 1.96
N SER A 60 -16.40 1.55 1.31
CA SER A 60 -16.48 1.66 -0.16
C SER A 60 -15.43 2.60 -0.78
N LYS A 61 -14.56 3.22 0.04
CA LYS A 61 -13.59 4.21 -0.41
C LYS A 61 -12.21 3.56 -0.58
N ALA A 62 -11.63 3.68 -1.77
CA ALA A 62 -10.22 3.33 -1.96
C ALA A 62 -9.33 4.36 -1.25
N VAL A 63 -8.55 3.88 -0.28
CA VAL A 63 -7.58 4.71 0.45
C VAL A 63 -6.18 4.54 -0.15
N ILE A 64 -5.87 3.38 -0.73
CA ILE A 64 -4.65 3.18 -1.53
C ILE A 64 -5.04 2.58 -2.88
N ASN A 65 -4.54 3.18 -3.95
CA ASN A 65 -4.56 2.60 -5.28
C ASN A 65 -3.24 2.98 -5.97
N SER A 66 -2.18 2.27 -5.59
CA SER A 66 -0.81 2.57 -6.02
C SER A 66 -0.31 1.50 -6.96
N THR A 67 0.26 1.90 -8.09
CA THR A 67 0.93 0.98 -9.02
C THR A 67 2.42 0.95 -8.68
N ILE A 68 2.93 -0.23 -8.34
CA ILE A 68 4.34 -0.41 -8.01
C ILE A 68 5.14 -0.31 -9.31
N THR A 69 6.09 0.62 -9.34
CA THR A 69 7.03 0.78 -10.44
C THR A 69 8.43 0.32 -10.00
N PRO A 70 9.31 -0.10 -10.93
CA PRO A 70 10.66 -0.55 -10.57
C PRO A 70 11.48 0.49 -9.80
N ASN A 71 11.23 1.78 -10.05
CA ASN A 71 11.92 2.90 -9.39
C ASN A 71 11.27 3.28 -8.05
N MET A 72 10.14 2.65 -7.69
CA MET A 72 9.45 2.94 -6.43
C MET A 72 10.22 2.34 -5.26
N THR A 73 10.56 3.19 -4.30
CA THR A 73 11.32 2.79 -3.10
C THR A 73 10.44 2.91 -1.88
N PHE A 74 10.33 1.82 -1.11
CA PHE A 74 9.73 1.84 0.21
C PHE A 74 10.80 2.14 1.25
N THR A 75 10.63 3.25 1.96
CA THR A 75 11.56 3.73 2.98
C THR A 75 10.94 3.54 4.35
N LYS A 76 11.64 2.85 5.25
CA LYS A 76 11.28 2.80 6.67
C LYS A 76 11.77 4.09 7.33
N THR A 77 10.85 4.84 7.93
CA THR A 77 11.20 6.08 8.66
C THR A 77 11.08 5.91 10.17
N SER A 78 10.46 4.83 10.64
CA SER A 78 10.43 4.43 12.06
C SER A 78 10.30 2.91 12.20
N GLN A 79 10.37 2.40 13.43
CA GLN A 79 10.23 0.96 13.75
C GLN A 79 8.88 0.36 13.32
N LYS A 80 7.83 1.19 13.25
CA LYS A 80 6.47 0.76 12.89
C LYS A 80 5.88 1.56 11.73
N PHE A 81 6.70 2.36 11.05
CA PHE A 81 6.23 3.24 9.99
C PHE A 81 7.14 3.17 8.76
N GLY A 82 6.51 3.01 7.60
CA GLY A 82 7.20 3.10 6.32
C GLY A 82 6.37 3.83 5.28
N GLN A 83 7.02 4.32 4.24
CA GLN A 83 6.42 5.17 3.23
C GLN A 83 6.97 4.88 1.84
N TRP A 84 6.23 5.25 0.81
CA TRP A 84 6.71 5.32 -0.56
C TRP A 84 6.06 6.49 -1.30
N SER A 85 6.78 7.03 -2.27
CA SER A 85 6.24 8.00 -3.21
C SER A 85 5.63 7.29 -4.42
N ASP A 86 4.41 7.69 -4.76
CA ASP A 86 3.76 7.29 -6.01
C ASP A 86 3.65 8.52 -6.92
N ILE A 87 4.50 8.55 -7.95
CA ILE A 87 4.57 9.65 -8.92
C ILE A 87 3.30 9.70 -9.78
N ARG A 88 2.68 8.54 -10.08
CA ARG A 88 1.46 8.48 -10.90
C ARG A 88 0.26 9.03 -10.13
N ALA A 89 0.15 8.68 -8.85
CA ALA A 89 -0.88 9.22 -7.98
C ALA A 89 -0.53 10.63 -7.44
N ASN A 90 0.67 11.14 -7.73
CA ASN A 90 1.21 12.41 -7.24
C ASN A 90 1.05 12.57 -5.72
N THR A 91 1.31 11.49 -4.98
CA THR A 91 1.16 11.45 -3.52
C THR A 91 2.21 10.55 -2.88
N VAL A 92 2.41 10.73 -1.58
CA VAL A 92 3.25 9.84 -0.77
C VAL A 92 2.33 9.11 0.19
N TYR A 93 2.38 7.78 0.14
CA TYR A 93 1.64 6.91 1.03
C TYR A 93 2.52 6.51 2.20
N GLY A 94 1.93 6.46 3.39
CA GLY A 94 2.54 6.01 4.63
C GLY A 94 1.70 4.91 5.27
N LEU A 95 2.36 3.92 5.85
CA LEU A 95 1.74 2.80 6.56
C LEU A 95 2.27 2.74 7.98
N GLY A 96 1.36 2.84 8.95
CA GLY A 96 1.62 2.60 10.37
C GLY A 96 1.15 1.22 10.79
N PHE A 97 2.08 0.36 11.19
CA PHE A 97 1.82 -1.01 11.63
C PHE A 97 1.63 -1.10 13.14
N ALA A 98 0.95 -2.14 13.62
CA ALA A 98 0.80 -2.38 15.06
C ALA A 98 2.15 -2.80 15.68
N SER A 99 2.95 -3.54 14.93
CA SER A 99 4.22 -4.10 15.37
C SER A 99 5.34 -3.97 14.33
N GLU A 100 6.59 -3.94 14.80
CA GLU A 100 7.77 -3.94 13.93
C GLU A 100 7.88 -5.21 13.05
N PRO A 101 7.61 -6.43 13.56
CA PRO A 101 7.65 -7.63 12.72
C PRO A 101 6.73 -7.57 11.50
N GLU A 102 5.55 -6.94 11.61
CA GLU A 102 4.63 -6.74 10.47
C GLU A 102 5.23 -5.82 9.40
N LEU A 103 5.87 -4.72 9.81
CA LEU A 103 6.59 -3.82 8.91
C LEU A 103 7.74 -4.55 8.21
N ASN A 104 8.53 -5.33 8.97
CA ASN A 104 9.66 -6.08 8.43
C ASN A 104 9.19 -7.15 7.43
N LYS A 105 8.12 -7.87 7.76
CA LYS A 105 7.51 -8.86 6.86
C LYS A 105 7.04 -8.24 5.55
N LEU A 106 6.37 -7.09 5.60
CA LEU A 106 5.98 -6.36 4.37
C LEU A 106 7.21 -5.94 3.57
N PHE A 107 8.21 -5.35 4.21
CA PHE A 107 9.42 -4.90 3.53
C PHE A 107 10.17 -6.04 2.83
N ASP A 108 10.30 -7.19 3.48
CA ASP A 108 11.03 -8.33 2.93
C ASP A 108 10.23 -9.08 1.86
N LEU A 109 8.92 -9.26 2.06
CA LEU A 109 8.06 -9.98 1.10
C LEU A 109 7.72 -9.15 -0.12
N SER A 110 7.22 -7.93 0.07
CA SER A 110 6.82 -7.13 -1.06
C SER A 110 8.05 -6.52 -1.73
N PHE A 111 8.82 -5.68 -1.05
CA PHE A 111 9.83 -4.83 -1.71
C PHE A 111 11.19 -5.47 -2.00
N LYS A 112 11.65 -6.46 -1.22
CA LYS A 112 12.95 -7.11 -1.47
C LYS A 112 12.89 -8.33 -2.38
N ARG A 113 11.92 -9.23 -2.20
CA ARG A 113 11.93 -10.54 -2.88
C ARG A 113 11.44 -10.48 -4.33
N ASP A 114 10.37 -9.74 -4.60
CA ASP A 114 9.65 -9.94 -5.87
C ASP A 114 9.76 -8.79 -6.89
N PHE A 115 10.17 -7.57 -6.47
CA PHE A 115 10.23 -6.40 -7.37
C PHE A 115 11.58 -6.11 -8.02
N LYS A 116 12.67 -6.68 -7.51
CA LYS A 116 14.04 -6.44 -8.01
C LYS A 116 14.64 -7.58 -8.84
N GLN A 117 13.93 -8.70 -9.02
CA GLN A 117 14.46 -9.91 -9.68
C GLN A 117 13.91 -10.22 -11.08
N LYS A 118 13.21 -9.28 -11.74
CA LYS A 118 12.94 -9.37 -13.18
C LYS A 118 13.24 -8.05 -13.88
#